data_AF-A0A1E4G7Y9-F1
#
_entry.id   AF-A0A1E4G7Y9-F1
#
_cell.length_a   1.000
_cell.length_b   1.000
_cell.length_c   1.000
_cell.angle_alpha   90.00
_cell.angle_beta   90.00
_cell.angle_gamma   90.00
#
_symmetry.space_group_name_H-M   'P 1'
#
loop_
_entity.id
_entity.type
_entity.pdbx_description
1 polymer ?
#
loop_
_entity_poly.entity_id
_entity_poly.type
_entity_poly.pdbx_seq_one_letter_code
_entity_poly.pdbx_strand_id
1 'polypeptide(L)'
;MSVTHEIHAGVPEEEIKIVVNSLYLSMAFLIDRIEQLSGRQAAIEARESLIENLKYGNVDMAVLEDRKTFDFVVSVAEKLPVPGASEIAA
;
A
#
# COMPACT_ATOMS: atom_id res chain seq x y z
N MET A 1 9.31 -1.39 15.57
CA MET A 1 9.54 -2.79 15.19
C MET A 1 10.37 -2.78 13.91
N SER A 2 11.61 -3.25 13.94
CA SER A 2 12.38 -3.42 12.71
C SER A 2 11.92 -4.75 12.09
N VAL A 3 11.12 -4.67 11.04
CA VAL A 3 10.69 -5.83 10.26
C VAL A 3 11.80 -6.09 9.25
N THR A 4 12.85 -6.80 9.66
CA THR A 4 13.86 -7.30 8.72
C THR A 4 13.26 -8.55 8.08
N HIS A 5 12.56 -8.39 6.96
CA HIS A 5 12.06 -9.51 6.15
C HIS A 5 12.84 -9.49 4.84
N GLU A 6 14.00 -10.13 4.84
CA GLU A 6 14.66 -10.46 3.59
C GLU A 6 13.77 -11.45 2.83
N ILE A 7 13.33 -11.08 1.63
CA ILE A 7 12.79 -12.06 0.69
C ILE A 7 13.99 -12.90 0.26
N HIS A 8 14.05 -14.16 0.71
CA HIS A 8 15.15 -15.05 0.39
C HIS A 8 15.34 -15.16 -1.12
N ALA A 9 16.60 -15.15 -1.57
CA ALA A 9 16.90 -15.35 -2.98
C ALA A 9 16.35 -16.71 -3.46
N GLY A 10 15.66 -16.73 -4.61
CA GLY A 10 15.05 -17.93 -5.17
C GLY A 10 13.54 -18.07 -4.97
N VAL A 11 12.89 -17.11 -4.31
CA VAL A 11 11.42 -17.03 -4.26
C VAL A 11 10.86 -16.86 -5.69
N PRO A 12 9.94 -17.72 -6.14
CA PRO A 12 9.30 -17.60 -7.44
C PRO A 12 8.58 -16.25 -7.60
N GLU A 13 8.62 -15.68 -8.82
CA GLU A 13 7.93 -14.42 -9.14
C GLU A 13 6.43 -14.48 -8.81
N GLU A 14 5.80 -15.65 -8.95
CA GLU A 14 4.39 -15.88 -8.61
C GLU A 14 4.11 -15.67 -7.12
N GLU A 15 5.01 -16.11 -6.23
CA GLU A 15 4.87 -15.92 -4.79
C GLU A 15 5.01 -14.44 -4.43
N ILE A 16 5.94 -13.72 -5.07
CA ILE A 16 6.09 -12.27 -4.88
C ILE A 16 4.82 -11.54 -5.32
N LYS A 17 4.21 -11.92 -6.45
CA LYS A 17 2.94 -11.36 -6.91
C LYS A 17 1.81 -11.60 -5.90
N ILE A 18 1.73 -12.81 -5.34
CA ILE A 18 0.73 -13.14 -4.30
C ILE A 18 0.92 -12.24 -3.08
N VAL A 19 2.15 -12.06 -2.61
CA VAL A 19 2.45 -11.20 -1.46
C VAL A 19 2.06 -9.75 -1.75
N VAL A 20 2.46 -9.18 -2.90
CA VAL A 20 2.13 -7.80 -3.27
C VAL A 20 0.61 -7.61 -3.40
N ASN A 21 -0.10 -8.53 -4.04
CA ASN A 21 -1.55 -8.47 -4.16
C ASN A 21 -2.25 -8.57 -2.80
N SER A 22 -1.75 -9.44 -1.92
CA SER A 22 -2.31 -9.60 -0.57
C SER A 22 -2.10 -8.34 0.28
N LEU A 23 -0.94 -7.70 0.17
CA LEU A 23 -0.67 -6.41 0.82
C LEU A 23 -1.58 -5.30 0.28
N TYR A 24 -1.76 -5.23 -1.05
CA TYR A 24 -2.70 -4.30 -1.67
C TYR A 24 -4.13 -4.48 -1.16
N LEU A 25 -4.64 -5.71 -1.16
CA LEU A 25 -5.99 -6.02 -0.67
C LEU A 25 -6.15 -5.71 0.82
N SER A 26 -5.12 -5.96 1.62
CA SER A 26 -5.11 -5.63 3.04
C SER A 26 -5.20 -4.12 3.27
N MET A 27 -4.45 -3.32 2.51
CA MET A 27 -4.52 -1.85 2.58
C MET A 27 -5.88 -1.32 2.10
N ALA A 28 -6.44 -1.89 1.02
CA ALA A 28 -7.77 -1.54 0.53
C ALA A 28 -8.85 -1.82 1.60
N PHE A 29 -8.79 -2.98 2.25
CA PHE A 29 -9.68 -3.33 3.35
C PHE A 29 -9.54 -2.34 4.52
N LEU A 30 -8.31 -1.94 4.88
CA LEU A 30 -8.10 -0.97 5.97
C LEU A 30 -8.68 0.41 5.63
N ILE A 31 -8.54 0.89 4.40
CA ILE A 31 -9.12 2.15 3.94
C ILE A 31 -10.65 2.10 4.03
N ASP A 32 -11.28 1.03 3.55
CA ASP A 32 -12.72 0.82 3.68
C ASP A 32 -13.15 0.76 5.14
N ARG A 33 -12.37 0.09 6.00
CA ARG A 33 -12.65 0.02 7.44
C ARG A 33 -12.57 1.38 8.12
N ILE A 34 -11.65 2.25 7.70
CA ILE A 34 -11.57 3.64 8.18
C ILE A 34 -12.79 4.43 7.71
N GLU A 35 -13.24 4.25 6.47
CA GLU A 35 -14.46 4.93 5.97
C GLU A 35 -15.69 4.53 6.80
N GLN A 36 -15.83 3.23 7.10
CA GLN A 36 -16.95 2.71 7.90
C GLN A 36 -16.96 3.21 9.35
N LEU A 37 -15.79 3.37 9.98
CA LEU A 37 -15.69 3.70 11.40
C LEU A 37 -15.55 5.20 11.67
N SER A 38 -14.78 5.89 10.83
CA SER A 38 -14.34 7.28 11.04
C SER A 38 -14.87 8.22 9.97
N GLY A 39 -15.58 7.69 8.97
CA GLY A 39 -16.19 8.46 7.89
C GLY A 39 -15.25 8.63 6.69
N ARG A 40 -15.87 9.02 5.56
CA ARG A 40 -15.20 9.14 4.26
C ARG A 40 -13.99 10.06 4.26
N GLN A 41 -14.12 11.23 4.90
CA GLN A 41 -13.05 12.22 4.93
C GLN A 41 -11.78 11.67 5.60
N ALA A 42 -11.95 10.96 6.73
CA ALA A 42 -10.83 10.33 7.42
C ALA A 42 -10.14 9.24 6.57
N ALA A 43 -10.92 8.49 5.78
CA ALA A 43 -10.36 7.49 4.87
C ALA A 43 -9.59 8.13 3.70
N ILE A 44 -10.08 9.25 3.17
CA ILE A 44 -9.38 10.02 2.12
C ILE A 44 -8.05 10.53 2.68
N GLU A 45 -8.07 11.19 3.84
CA GLU A 45 -6.88 11.72 4.50
C GLU A 45 -5.87 10.62 4.82
N ALA A 46 -6.31 9.45 5.28
CA ALA A 46 -5.44 8.31 5.55
C ALA A 46 -4.75 7.79 4.28
N ARG A 47 -5.50 7.69 3.17
CA ARG A 47 -4.95 7.27 1.87
C ARG A 47 -3.95 8.28 1.34
N GLU A 48 -4.29 9.57 1.36
CA GLU A 48 -3.42 10.65 0.90
C GLU A 48 -2.14 10.72 1.73
N SER A 49 -2.29 10.68 3.06
CA SER A 49 -1.15 10.65 3.98
C SER A 49 -0.25 9.44 3.71
N LEU A 50 -0.79 8.24 3.47
CA LEU A 50 0.02 7.07 3.12
C LEU A 50 0.86 7.33 1.86
N ILE A 51 0.24 7.82 0.78
CA ILE A 51 0.93 8.09 -0.49
C ILE A 51 2.00 9.18 -0.30
N GLU A 52 1.68 10.24 0.44
CA GLU A 52 2.62 11.32 0.75
C GLU A 52 3.82 10.81 1.56
N ASN A 53 3.56 10.06 2.63
CA ASN A 53 4.62 9.53 3.49
C ASN A 53 5.51 8.50 2.75
N LEU A 54 4.98 7.78 1.76
CA LEU A 54 5.77 6.94 0.86
C LEU A 54 6.64 7.77 -0.09
N LYS A 55 6.08 8.84 -0.68
CA LYS A 55 6.79 9.70 -1.63
C LYS A 55 7.94 10.49 -0.99
N TYR A 56 7.72 10.98 0.23
CA TYR A 56 8.67 11.84 0.94
C TYR A 56 9.55 11.09 1.95
N GLY A 57 9.46 9.75 2.01
CA GLY A 57 10.38 8.91 2.79
C GLY A 57 10.15 8.95 4.30
N ASN A 58 8.95 9.33 4.75
CA ASN A 58 8.56 9.26 6.16
C ASN A 58 8.22 7.82 6.59
N VAL A 59 7.81 6.99 5.63
CA VAL A 59 7.92 5.54 5.77
C VAL A 59 9.36 5.18 5.45
N ASP A 60 10.03 4.46 6.36
CA ASP A 60 11.43 4.04 6.17
C ASP A 60 11.55 3.12 4.94
N MET A 61 11.84 3.75 3.80
CA MET A 61 12.02 3.13 2.51
C MET A 61 13.50 2.81 2.26
N ALA A 62 14.34 2.77 3.30
CA ALA A 62 15.76 2.42 3.19
C ALA A 62 16.01 1.05 2.52
N VAL A 63 14.96 0.22 2.36
CA VAL A 63 14.97 -1.05 1.61
C VAL A 63 14.94 -0.85 0.08
N LEU A 64 14.47 0.30 -0.41
CA LEU A 64 14.28 0.58 -1.85
C LEU A 64 15.47 1.34 -2.43
N GLU A 65 16.68 0.82 -2.24
CA GLU A 65 17.95 1.38 -2.76
C GLU A 65 17.94 1.61 -4.29
N ASP A 66 16.96 1.04 -5.00
CA ASP A 66 16.68 1.23 -6.42
C ASP A 66 15.41 2.08 -6.67
N ARG A 67 15.57 3.16 -7.44
CA ARG A 67 14.51 4.09 -7.85
C ARG A 67 13.37 3.39 -8.59
N LYS A 68 13.64 2.37 -9.41
CA LYS A 68 12.58 1.68 -10.16
C LYS A 68 11.66 0.92 -9.21
N THR A 69 12.21 0.29 -8.18
CA THR A 69 11.43 -0.41 -7.15
C THR A 69 10.63 0.59 -6.30
N PHE A 70 11.20 1.76 -5.99
CA PHE A 70 10.45 2.86 -5.38
C PHE A 70 9.25 3.31 -6.22
N ASP A 71 9.46 3.61 -7.52
CA ASP A 71 8.39 4.04 -8.41
C ASP A 71 7.29 2.97 -8.53
N PHE A 72 7.68 1.69 -8.54
CA PHE A 72 6.73 0.58 -8.51
C PHE A 72 5.86 0.58 -7.25
N VAL A 73 6.48 0.66 -6.06
CA VAL A 73 5.75 0.66 -4.77
C VAL A 73 4.78 1.85 -4.69
N VAL A 74 5.23 3.05 -5.07
CA VAL A 74 4.37 4.24 -5.11
C VAL A 74 3.19 4.03 -6.07
N SER A 75 3.43 3.46 -7.26
CA SER A 75 2.36 3.19 -8.22
C SER A 75 1.31 2.20 -7.71
N VAL A 76 1.69 1.26 -6.84
CA VAL A 76 0.75 0.32 -6.20
C VAL A 76 -0.10 1.06 -5.16
N ALA A 77 0.50 1.92 -4.34
CA ALA A 77 -0.22 2.73 -3.35
C ALA A 77 -1.19 3.72 -4.02
N GLU A 78 -0.81 4.35 -5.13
CA GLU A 78 -1.67 5.28 -5.87
C GLU A 78 -2.92 4.59 -6.46
N LYS A 79 -2.86 3.28 -6.71
CA LYS A 79 -4.01 2.48 -7.17
C LYS A 79 -4.95 2.07 -6.03
N LEU A 80 -4.66 2.41 -4.78
CA LEU A 80 -5.59 2.12 -3.68
C LEU A 80 -6.93 2.82 -3.91
N PRO A 81 -8.05 2.18 -3.52
CA PRO A 81 -9.39 2.71 -3.78
C PRO A 81 -9.54 4.09 -3.17
N VAL A 82 -10.13 5.01 -3.94
CA VAL A 82 -10.52 6.32 -3.40
C VAL A 82 -11.84 6.12 -2.65
N PRO A 83 -11.89 6.43 -1.34
CA PRO A 83 -13.12 6.29 -0.54
C PRO A 83 -14.30 7.04 -1.19
N GLY A 84 -15.46 6.39 -1.24
CA GLY A 84 -16.64 6.92 -1.94
C GLY A 84 -16.58 6.90 -3.48
N ALA A 85 -15.48 6.48 -4.11
CA ALA A 85 -15.39 6.23 -5.56
C ALA A 85 -15.46 4.74 -5.93
N SER A 86 -15.63 3.86 -4.94
CA SER A 86 -15.72 2.41 -5.14
C SER A 86 -17.03 2.00 -5.83
N GLU A 87 -16.93 1.65 -7.11
CA GLU A 87 -17.81 0.70 -7.82
C GLU A 87 -17.44 -0.76 -7.47
N ILE A 88 -17.15 -1.07 -6.21
CA ILE A 88 -17.01 -2.48 -5.81
C ILE A 88 -18.43 -2.95 -5.53
N ALA A 89 -19.05 -3.51 -6.57
CA ALA A 89 -20.35 -4.14 -6.50
C ALA A 89 -20.40 -5.07 -5.28
N ALA A 90 -21.43 -4.88 -4.45
CA ALA A 90 -21.86 -5.81 -3.42
C ALA A 90 -22.21 -7.18 -4.03
#